data_AF-X0WX53-F1
#
_entry.id   AF-X0WX53-F1
#
_cell.length_a   1.000
_cell.length_b   1.000
_cell.length_c   1.000
_cell.angle_alpha   90.00
_cell.angle_beta   90.00
_cell.angle_gamma   90.00
#
_symmetry.space_group_name_H-M   'P 1'
#
loop_
_entity.id
_entity.type
_entity.pdbx_description
1 polymer ?
#
loop_
_entity_poly.entity_id
_entity_poly.type
_entity_poly.pdbx_seq_one_letter_code
_entity_poly.pdbx_strand_id
1 'polypeptide(L)'
;MEDELASMAAILGGSWAGTKSMTATSGPGLCLMLENFGLGIMTETPCVVVDVQRGSPSTGLPTFFGQADMMQARWGTHGDYEIIALAPSSAQECFDFTIKAFNLSENYRLPVFVLTDGLVGHMTEKVVVPQPSEIEVVSRRKTKKKPGEYLPYKAEDDLVPQMANFGEGYRLHTTGLTHDERGYPDMTIEA
;
A
#
# COMPACT_ATOMS: atom_id res chain seq x y z
N MET A 1 11.02 4.23 -13.51
CA MET A 1 11.10 2.80 -13.16
C MET A 1 11.17 2.04 -14.47
N GLU A 2 11.99 1.02 -14.51
CA GLU A 2 12.26 0.16 -15.65
C GLU A 2 11.17 -0.89 -15.84
N ASP A 3 10.52 -1.30 -14.75
CA ASP A 3 9.40 -2.24 -14.72
C ASP A 3 8.56 -2.08 -13.44
N GLU A 4 7.52 -2.88 -13.30
CA GLU A 4 6.62 -2.88 -12.15
C GLU A 4 7.24 -3.44 -10.86
N LEU A 5 8.20 -4.37 -10.95
CA LEU A 5 8.94 -4.86 -9.77
C LEU A 5 9.72 -3.72 -9.11
N ALA A 6 10.50 -3.00 -9.91
CA ALA A 6 11.26 -1.83 -9.50
C ALA A 6 10.35 -0.71 -9.01
N SER A 7 9.19 -0.52 -9.65
CA SER A 7 8.19 0.46 -9.21
C SER A 7 7.68 0.16 -7.80
N MET A 8 7.29 -1.08 -7.52
CA MET A 8 6.81 -1.48 -6.20
C MET A 8 7.92 -1.33 -5.14
N ALA A 9 9.13 -1.82 -5.43
CA ALA A 9 10.27 -1.69 -4.52
C ALA A 9 10.59 -0.22 -4.17
N ALA A 10 10.55 0.66 -5.17
CA ALA A 10 10.84 2.07 -4.98
C ALA A 10 9.79 2.80 -4.13
N ILE A 11 8.50 2.49 -4.29
CA ILE A 11 7.46 3.12 -3.46
C ILE A 11 7.52 2.62 -2.01
N LEU A 12 7.90 1.36 -1.76
CA LEU A 12 8.15 0.87 -0.41
C LEU A 12 9.34 1.59 0.24
N GLY A 13 10.45 1.72 -0.50
CA GLY A 13 11.61 2.49 -0.04
C GLY A 13 11.28 3.96 0.22
N GLY A 14 10.51 4.60 -0.67
CA GLY A 14 10.03 5.96 -0.51
C GLY A 14 9.15 6.11 0.73
N SER A 15 8.30 5.12 1.00
CA SER A 15 7.48 5.10 2.22
C SER A 15 8.35 5.05 3.46
N TRP A 16 9.31 4.12 3.54
CA TRP A 16 10.24 4.08 4.68
C TRP A 16 11.13 5.32 4.82
N ALA A 17 11.39 6.05 3.74
CA ALA A 17 12.05 7.35 3.78
C ALA A 17 11.14 8.48 4.31
N GLY A 18 9.84 8.21 4.50
CA GLY A 18 8.90 9.13 5.15
C GLY A 18 7.88 9.79 4.24
N THR A 19 7.83 9.43 2.96
CA THR A 19 6.85 10.00 2.04
C THR A 19 5.60 9.14 1.94
N LYS A 20 4.46 9.77 1.64
CA LYS A 20 3.30 9.04 1.12
C LYS A 20 3.60 8.66 -0.33
N SER A 21 3.71 7.38 -0.62
CA SER A 21 4.10 6.87 -1.94
C SER A 21 2.97 6.07 -2.58
N MET A 22 2.88 6.17 -3.91
CA MET A 22 1.94 5.37 -4.69
C MET A 22 2.50 5.02 -6.06
N THR A 23 1.91 3.99 -6.67
CA THR A 23 2.07 3.66 -8.09
C THR A 23 0.71 3.37 -8.72
N ALA A 24 0.67 3.31 -10.04
CA ALA A 24 -0.50 2.91 -10.81
C ALA A 24 -0.10 1.86 -11.86
N THR A 25 -0.93 0.85 -12.04
CA THR A 25 -0.70 -0.27 -12.95
C THR A 25 -2.04 -0.87 -13.42
N SER A 26 -1.99 -2.04 -14.05
CA SER A 26 -3.14 -2.88 -14.41
C SER A 26 -2.77 -4.35 -14.16
N GLY A 27 -3.71 -5.29 -14.27
CA GLY A 27 -3.54 -6.72 -13.98
C GLY A 27 -2.15 -7.34 -14.28
N PRO A 28 -1.56 -7.21 -15.49
CA PRO A 28 -0.23 -7.79 -15.78
C PRO A 28 0.90 -7.19 -14.94
N GLY A 29 0.88 -5.87 -14.75
CA GLY A 29 1.87 -5.19 -13.93
C GLY A 29 1.64 -5.46 -12.44
N LEU A 30 0.38 -5.53 -12.00
CA LEU A 30 0.04 -5.98 -10.65
C LEU A 30 0.61 -7.37 -10.38
N CYS A 31 0.52 -8.32 -11.32
CA CYS A 31 1.12 -9.66 -11.16
C CYS A 31 2.60 -9.60 -10.81
N LEU A 32 3.34 -8.69 -11.44
CA LEU A 32 4.78 -8.49 -11.18
C LEU A 32 5.00 -7.84 -9.80
N MET A 33 4.13 -6.92 -9.38
CA MET A 33 4.27 -6.23 -8.09
C MET A 33 4.01 -7.12 -6.88
N LEU A 34 3.25 -8.22 -7.00
CA LEU A 34 2.68 -8.95 -5.86
C LEU A 34 3.72 -9.50 -4.87
N GLU A 35 4.92 -9.86 -5.33
CA GLU A 35 6.00 -10.31 -4.43
C GLU A 35 6.47 -9.16 -3.53
N ASN A 36 6.80 -8.00 -4.11
CA ASN A 36 7.11 -6.79 -3.36
C ASN A 36 5.90 -6.25 -2.58
N PHE A 37 4.67 -6.41 -3.07
CA PHE A 37 3.48 -6.04 -2.32
C PHE A 37 3.36 -6.85 -1.03
N GLY A 38 3.63 -8.16 -1.09
CA GLY A 38 3.76 -9.04 0.08
C GLY A 38 4.88 -8.61 1.02
N LEU A 39 6.03 -8.20 0.50
CA LEU A 39 7.08 -7.57 1.30
C LEU A 39 6.56 -6.30 2.02
N GLY A 40 5.75 -5.48 1.35
CA GLY A 40 5.12 -4.30 1.92
C GLY A 40 4.17 -4.63 3.07
N ILE A 41 3.42 -5.72 2.97
CA ILE A 41 2.59 -6.25 4.07
C ILE A 41 3.49 -6.69 5.22
N MET A 42 4.48 -7.55 4.95
CA MET A 42 5.36 -8.11 5.97
C MET A 42 6.14 -7.03 6.73
N THR A 43 6.55 -5.98 6.03
CA THR A 43 7.27 -4.86 6.63
C THR A 43 6.35 -3.79 7.21
N GLU A 44 5.02 -3.97 7.16
CA GLU A 44 4.03 -2.99 7.61
C GLU A 44 4.28 -1.60 7.01
N THR A 45 4.44 -1.57 5.69
CA THR A 45 4.81 -0.39 4.92
C THR A 45 3.57 0.25 4.28
N PRO A 46 3.21 1.50 4.64
CA PRO A 46 2.09 2.18 4.03
C PRO A 46 2.42 2.64 2.60
N CYS A 47 1.63 2.23 1.62
CA CYS A 47 1.66 2.75 0.26
C CYS A 47 0.31 2.48 -0.45
N VAL A 48 0.06 3.18 -1.56
CA VAL A 48 -1.15 2.97 -2.37
C VAL A 48 -0.78 2.40 -3.75
N VAL A 49 -1.49 1.36 -4.17
CA VAL A 49 -1.37 0.80 -5.52
C VAL A 49 -2.71 0.96 -6.23
N VAL A 50 -2.74 1.72 -7.31
CA VAL A 50 -3.92 1.83 -8.17
C VAL A 50 -3.86 0.74 -9.22
N ASP A 51 -4.85 -0.13 -9.23
CA ASP A 51 -5.07 -1.11 -10.29
C ASP A 51 -6.20 -0.61 -11.19
N VAL A 52 -5.84 -0.15 -12.38
CA VAL A 52 -6.79 0.24 -13.43
C VAL A 52 -7.10 -1.02 -14.23
N GLN A 53 -8.11 -1.76 -13.77
CA GLN A 53 -8.43 -3.07 -14.31
C GLN A 53 -8.85 -3.00 -15.78
N ARG A 54 -8.45 -4.00 -16.56
CA ARG A 54 -8.76 -4.13 -17.98
C ARG A 54 -9.14 -5.57 -18.32
N GLY A 55 -9.51 -5.84 -19.57
CA GLY A 55 -9.79 -7.20 -20.02
C GLY A 55 -8.59 -8.12 -19.80
N SER A 56 -8.80 -9.23 -19.09
CA SER A 56 -7.81 -10.25 -18.70
C SER A 56 -8.26 -11.65 -19.20
N PRO A 57 -7.45 -12.74 -19.12
CA PRO A 57 -6.14 -12.94 -18.47
C PRO A 57 -4.92 -12.58 -19.35
N SER A 58 -3.72 -12.59 -18.73
CA SER A 58 -2.43 -12.28 -19.39
C SER A 58 -2.47 -10.89 -20.06
N THR A 59 -1.96 -10.72 -21.29
CA THR A 59 -2.11 -9.47 -22.04
C THR A 59 -3.58 -9.04 -22.13
N GLY A 60 -4.47 -10.03 -22.25
CA GLY A 60 -5.91 -9.85 -22.31
C GLY A 60 -6.34 -8.94 -23.45
N LEU A 61 -7.24 -8.01 -23.15
CA LEU A 61 -7.75 -7.00 -24.07
C LEU A 61 -7.38 -5.62 -23.51
N PRO A 62 -6.20 -5.05 -23.85
CA PRO A 62 -5.69 -3.83 -23.24
C PRO A 62 -6.61 -2.62 -23.28
N THR A 63 -7.47 -2.55 -24.29
CA THR A 63 -8.39 -1.43 -24.54
C THR A 63 -9.84 -1.74 -24.16
N PHE A 64 -10.12 -2.94 -23.63
CA PHE A 64 -11.45 -3.28 -23.10
C PHE A 64 -11.45 -3.24 -21.58
N PHE A 65 -12.63 -2.95 -21.05
CA PHE A 65 -12.85 -2.81 -19.61
C PHE A 65 -13.04 -4.17 -18.96
N GLY A 66 -12.58 -4.31 -17.73
CA GLY A 66 -12.73 -5.52 -16.93
C GLY A 66 -12.64 -5.17 -15.44
N GLN A 67 -13.21 -6.03 -14.60
CA GLN A 67 -13.17 -5.92 -13.13
C GLN A 67 -12.83 -7.29 -12.51
N ALA A 68 -11.97 -8.04 -13.20
CA ALA A 68 -11.69 -9.44 -12.89
C ALA A 68 -10.54 -9.65 -11.90
N ASP A 69 -9.87 -8.58 -11.47
CA ASP A 69 -8.64 -8.66 -10.68
C ASP A 69 -8.92 -8.67 -9.16
N MET A 70 -10.21 -8.67 -8.75
CA MET A 70 -10.64 -8.77 -7.35
C MET A 70 -9.98 -9.94 -6.59
N MET A 71 -9.87 -11.11 -7.22
CA MET A 71 -9.27 -12.28 -6.58
C MET A 71 -7.75 -12.13 -6.46
N GLN A 72 -7.12 -11.45 -7.41
CA GLN A 72 -5.69 -11.14 -7.39
C GLN A 72 -5.37 -10.07 -6.34
N ALA A 73 -6.24 -9.08 -6.16
CA ALA A 73 -6.10 -8.11 -5.08
C ALA A 73 -6.22 -8.78 -3.70
N ARG A 74 -7.13 -9.74 -3.56
CA ARG A 74 -7.38 -10.43 -2.29
C ARG A 74 -6.34 -11.50 -1.94
N TRP A 75 -5.90 -12.30 -2.91
CA TRP A 75 -5.09 -13.51 -2.69
C TRP A 75 -3.88 -13.61 -3.64
N GLY A 76 -3.46 -12.51 -4.25
CA GLY A 76 -2.42 -12.53 -5.28
C GLY A 76 -1.02 -12.85 -4.75
N THR A 77 -0.64 -12.30 -3.59
CA THR A 77 0.62 -12.65 -2.95
C THR A 77 0.47 -13.86 -2.04
N HIS A 78 1.59 -14.49 -1.68
CA HIS A 78 1.63 -15.70 -0.88
C HIS A 78 1.61 -15.39 0.62
N GLY A 79 1.16 -16.35 1.43
CA GLY A 79 1.01 -16.22 2.88
C GLY A 79 -0.38 -15.78 3.30
N ASP A 80 -0.58 -15.70 4.62
CA ASP A 80 -1.85 -15.28 5.23
C ASP A 80 -1.82 -13.79 5.51
N TYR A 81 -2.75 -13.04 4.90
CA TYR A 81 -2.90 -11.60 5.10
C TYR A 81 -4.32 -11.17 4.79
N GLU A 82 -4.67 -10.00 5.31
CA GLU A 82 -5.88 -9.28 4.94
C GLU A 82 -5.47 -7.88 4.46
N ILE A 83 -6.06 -7.42 3.36
CA ILE A 83 -5.75 -6.13 2.76
C ILE A 83 -6.99 -5.26 2.64
N ILE A 84 -6.74 -3.96 2.46
CA ILE A 84 -7.79 -3.00 2.17
C ILE A 84 -7.77 -2.74 0.66
N ALA A 85 -8.94 -2.85 0.03
CA ALA A 85 -9.16 -2.48 -1.35
C ALA A 85 -10.40 -1.58 -1.46
N LEU A 86 -10.26 -0.44 -2.12
CA LEU A 86 -11.37 0.47 -2.45
C LEU A 86 -11.66 0.36 -3.94
N ALA A 87 -12.93 0.19 -4.32
CA ALA A 87 -13.34 0.05 -5.72
C ALA A 87 -14.21 1.24 -6.15
N PRO A 88 -13.61 2.34 -6.63
CA PRO A 88 -14.35 3.52 -7.08
C PRO A 88 -15.10 3.24 -8.40
N SER A 89 -16.28 3.84 -8.53
CA SER A 89 -17.21 3.68 -9.66
C SER A 89 -17.41 4.95 -10.51
N SER A 90 -16.73 6.05 -10.15
CA SER A 90 -16.82 7.35 -10.82
C SER A 90 -15.50 8.12 -10.70
N ALA A 91 -15.33 9.19 -11.48
CA ALA A 91 -14.16 10.06 -11.36
C ALA A 91 -14.13 10.79 -10.01
N GLN A 92 -15.31 11.12 -9.45
CA GLN A 92 -15.42 11.69 -8.11
C GLN A 92 -14.94 10.69 -7.05
N GLU A 93 -15.39 9.45 -7.09
CA GLU A 93 -14.93 8.41 -6.16
C GLU A 93 -13.45 8.10 -6.34
N CYS A 94 -12.89 8.15 -7.55
CA CYS A 94 -11.44 8.00 -7.75
C CYS A 94 -10.66 9.08 -6.97
N PHE A 95 -11.13 10.32 -6.98
CA PHE A 95 -10.52 11.41 -6.19
C PHE A 95 -10.66 11.14 -4.68
N ASP A 96 -11.87 10.91 -4.19
CA ASP A 96 -12.16 10.75 -2.77
C ASP A 96 -11.52 9.48 -2.18
N PHE A 97 -11.60 8.36 -2.91
CA PHE A 97 -11.08 7.08 -2.44
C PHE A 97 -9.56 7.01 -2.51
N THR A 98 -8.89 7.77 -3.39
CA THR A 98 -7.43 7.85 -3.36
C THR A 98 -6.95 8.52 -2.07
N ILE A 99 -7.60 9.61 -1.64
CA ILE A 99 -7.31 10.27 -0.36
C ILE A 99 -7.59 9.31 0.80
N LYS A 100 -8.75 8.65 0.76
CA LYS A 100 -9.14 7.64 1.75
C LYS A 100 -8.13 6.48 1.80
N ALA A 101 -7.63 6.01 0.66
CA ALA A 101 -6.65 4.93 0.57
C ALA A 101 -5.35 5.30 1.28
N PHE A 102 -4.85 6.53 1.07
CA PHE A 102 -3.67 7.02 1.80
C PHE A 102 -3.92 7.11 3.31
N ASN A 103 -5.09 7.61 3.71
CA ASN A 103 -5.42 7.71 5.14
C ASN A 103 -5.51 6.33 5.79
N LEU A 104 -6.15 5.36 5.12
CA LEU A 104 -6.23 3.97 5.58
C LEU A 104 -4.84 3.33 5.63
N SER A 105 -4.04 3.52 4.58
CA SER A 105 -2.69 2.96 4.49
C SER A 105 -1.80 3.47 5.64
N GLU A 106 -1.80 4.78 5.88
CA GLU A 106 -1.01 5.39 6.96
C GLU A 106 -1.53 5.05 8.37
N ASN A 107 -2.85 4.83 8.51
CA ASN A 107 -3.47 4.44 9.78
C ASN A 107 -3.21 2.99 10.15
N TYR A 108 -3.29 2.08 9.18
CA TYR A 108 -3.17 0.64 9.41
C TYR A 108 -1.79 0.08 9.06
N ARG A 109 -0.85 0.95 8.62
CA ARG A 109 0.52 0.58 8.22
C ARG A 109 0.56 -0.60 7.24
N LEU A 110 -0.23 -0.53 6.18
CA LEU A 110 -0.27 -1.57 5.17
C LEU A 110 -0.46 -1.02 3.75
N PRO A 111 -0.06 -1.76 2.71
CA PRO A 111 -0.37 -1.42 1.33
C PRO A 111 -1.89 -1.46 1.06
N VAL A 112 -2.43 -0.45 0.38
CA VAL A 112 -3.86 -0.36 0.04
C VAL A 112 -4.07 -0.33 -1.47
N PHE A 113 -5.05 -1.08 -1.95
CA PHE A 113 -5.47 -1.04 -3.35
C PHE A 113 -6.55 0.00 -3.61
N VAL A 114 -6.46 0.65 -4.76
CA VAL A 114 -7.58 1.34 -5.42
C VAL A 114 -7.88 0.60 -6.72
N LEU A 115 -8.96 -0.19 -6.73
CA LEU A 115 -9.39 -1.05 -7.82
C LEU A 115 -10.41 -0.32 -8.70
N THR A 116 -9.92 0.56 -9.58
CA THR A 116 -10.76 1.16 -10.62
C THR A 116 -10.76 0.27 -11.86
N ASP A 117 -11.34 0.73 -12.96
CA ASP A 117 -11.37 0.00 -14.22
C ASP A 117 -11.14 0.93 -15.40
N GLY A 118 -10.89 0.35 -16.56
CA GLY A 118 -10.64 1.11 -17.78
C GLY A 118 -11.83 1.97 -18.21
N LEU A 119 -13.08 1.67 -17.81
CA LEU A 119 -14.22 2.51 -18.17
C LEU A 119 -14.15 3.82 -17.38
N VAL A 120 -14.01 3.74 -16.07
CA VAL A 120 -13.84 4.91 -15.19
C VAL A 120 -12.54 5.64 -15.51
N GLY A 121 -11.45 4.93 -15.79
CA GLY A 121 -10.17 5.52 -16.15
C GLY A 121 -10.17 6.34 -17.45
N HIS A 122 -11.11 6.07 -18.38
CA HIS A 122 -11.26 6.84 -19.62
C HIS A 122 -12.45 7.82 -19.60
N MET A 123 -13.29 7.79 -18.56
CA MET A 123 -14.43 8.69 -18.47
C MET A 123 -13.98 10.12 -18.12
N THR A 124 -14.83 11.09 -18.42
CA THR A 124 -14.65 12.47 -17.97
C THR A 124 -15.92 12.92 -17.27
N GLU A 125 -15.78 13.37 -16.03
CA GLU A 125 -16.87 13.90 -15.23
C GLU A 125 -16.42 15.19 -14.54
N LYS A 126 -17.39 15.99 -14.10
CA LYS A 126 -17.09 17.11 -13.22
C LYS A 126 -16.74 16.56 -11.84
N VAL A 127 -15.50 16.78 -11.40
CA VAL A 127 -15.05 16.47 -10.04
C VAL A 127 -15.15 17.73 -9.18
N VAL A 128 -15.75 17.61 -8.00
CA VAL A 128 -15.76 18.63 -6.97
C VAL A 128 -14.54 18.42 -6.09
N VAL A 129 -13.56 19.31 -6.25
CA VAL A 129 -12.35 19.33 -5.42
C VAL A 129 -12.59 20.33 -4.28
N PRO A 130 -12.68 19.88 -3.01
CA PRO A 130 -12.83 20.77 -1.87
C PRO A 130 -11.54 21.59 -1.63
N GLN A 131 -11.62 22.61 -0.79
CA GLN A 131 -10.42 23.37 -0.41
C GLN A 131 -9.46 22.47 0.37
N PRO A 132 -8.13 22.68 0.29
CA PRO A 132 -7.16 21.84 0.99
C PRO A 132 -7.40 21.71 2.50
N SER A 133 -7.95 22.73 3.16
CA SER A 133 -8.29 22.71 4.59
C SER A 133 -9.49 21.81 4.93
N GLU A 134 -10.30 21.46 3.94
CA GLU A 134 -11.47 20.60 4.08
C GLU A 134 -11.13 19.13 3.79
N ILE A 135 -9.93 18.85 3.27
CA ILE A 135 -9.46 17.50 3.00
C ILE A 135 -8.86 16.91 4.28
N GLU A 136 -9.47 15.84 4.78
CA GLU A 136 -8.90 15.06 5.86
C GLU A 136 -7.65 14.33 5.38
N VAL A 137 -6.50 14.65 5.98
CA VAL A 137 -5.22 14.00 5.67
C VAL A 137 -4.66 13.40 6.95
N VAL A 138 -4.58 12.08 7.00
CA VAL A 138 -4.01 11.37 8.13
C VAL A 138 -2.55 11.06 7.86
N SER A 139 -1.68 11.38 8.81
CA SER A 139 -0.25 11.04 8.74
C SER A 139 0.04 9.84 9.61
N ARG A 140 1.00 8.98 9.22
CA ARG A 140 1.46 7.87 10.05
C ARG A 140 1.77 8.29 11.49
N ARG A 141 1.43 7.41 12.41
CA ARG A 141 1.69 7.61 13.84
C ARG A 141 3.18 7.53 14.13
N LYS A 142 3.79 8.68 14.41
CA LYS A 142 5.21 8.78 14.79
C LYS A 142 5.45 8.36 16.24
N THR A 143 6.62 7.76 16.47
CA THR A 143 7.09 7.48 17.84
C THR A 143 7.56 8.74 18.54
N LYS A 144 7.29 8.81 19.86
CA LYS A 144 7.82 9.84 20.77
C LYS A 144 8.93 9.30 21.67
N LYS A 145 9.24 8.00 21.58
CA LYS A 145 10.28 7.34 22.37
C LYS A 145 11.65 7.76 21.87
N LYS A 146 12.66 7.77 22.76
CA LYS A 146 14.03 8.11 22.37
C LYS A 146 14.66 7.00 21.53
N PRO A 147 15.64 7.31 20.67
CA PRO A 147 16.45 6.29 20.01
C PRO A 147 17.03 5.31 21.04
N GLY A 148 16.78 4.00 20.85
CA GLY A 148 17.19 2.93 21.76
C GLY A 148 16.06 2.31 22.59
N GLU A 149 14.98 3.05 22.84
CA GLU A 149 13.78 2.55 23.55
C GLU A 149 12.63 2.20 22.60
N TYR A 150 12.74 2.63 21.33
CA TYR A 150 11.76 2.39 20.29
C TYR A 150 11.94 1.02 19.65
N LEU A 151 10.83 0.29 19.53
CA LEU A 151 10.71 -1.03 18.90
C LEU A 151 9.77 -0.90 17.69
N PRO A 152 10.26 -1.06 16.44
CA PRO A 152 9.50 -0.69 15.23
C PRO A 152 8.23 -1.50 14.96
N TYR A 153 8.16 -2.72 15.50
CA TYR A 153 7.07 -3.68 15.28
C TYR A 153 6.33 -4.02 16.58
N LYS A 154 6.59 -3.26 17.66
CA LYS A 154 5.82 -3.40 18.90
C LYS A 154 4.43 -2.80 18.71
N ALA A 155 3.43 -3.66 18.57
CA ALA A 155 2.03 -3.27 18.53
C ALA A 155 1.57 -2.61 19.84
N GLU A 156 0.70 -1.62 19.71
CA GLU A 156 -0.02 -1.01 20.84
C GLU A 156 -1.42 -1.66 20.95
N ASP A 157 -2.32 -1.14 21.79
CA ASP A 157 -3.66 -1.73 22.02
C ASP A 157 -4.52 -1.84 20.76
N ASP A 158 -4.27 -1.00 19.75
CA ASP A 158 -4.95 -1.00 18.46
C ASP A 158 -4.30 -1.93 17.42
N LEU A 159 -3.31 -2.73 17.85
CA LEU A 159 -2.53 -3.67 17.05
C LEU A 159 -1.65 -3.04 15.96
N VAL A 160 -1.58 -1.71 15.87
CA VAL A 160 -0.73 -1.02 14.89
C VAL A 160 0.52 -0.51 15.61
N PRO A 161 1.74 -0.76 15.15
CA PRO A 161 2.93 -0.15 15.75
C PRO A 161 3.10 1.31 15.31
N GLN A 162 3.77 2.12 16.13
CA GLN A 162 4.25 3.44 15.70
C GLN A 162 5.32 3.29 14.61
N MET A 163 5.49 4.27 13.74
CA MET A 163 6.44 4.21 12.62
C MET A 163 7.45 5.36 12.67
N ALA A 164 8.75 5.04 12.64
CA ALA A 164 9.83 5.99 12.40
C ALA A 164 10.32 5.86 10.95
N ASN A 165 10.94 6.90 10.39
CA ASN A 165 11.50 6.85 9.05
C ASN A 165 13.01 6.55 9.09
N PHE A 166 13.53 5.98 8.01
CA PHE A 166 14.98 5.92 7.82
C PHE A 166 15.56 7.34 7.76
N GLY A 167 16.73 7.50 8.39
CA GLY A 167 17.41 8.80 8.49
C GLY A 167 17.00 9.66 9.69
N GLU A 168 15.98 9.29 10.46
CA GLU A 168 15.57 10.03 11.67
C GLU A 168 16.43 9.70 12.93
N GLY A 169 17.52 8.94 12.78
CA GLY A 169 18.44 8.59 13.87
C GLY A 169 18.06 7.34 14.67
N TYR A 170 16.96 6.67 14.32
CA TYR A 170 16.57 5.38 14.89
C TYR A 170 17.34 4.23 14.23
N ARG A 171 17.65 3.19 15.01
CA ARG A 171 18.25 1.94 14.50
C ARG A 171 17.12 1.03 14.05
N LEU A 172 16.73 1.18 12.79
CA LEU A 172 15.65 0.41 12.18
C LEU A 172 16.23 -0.79 11.43
N HIS A 173 15.59 -1.95 11.60
CA HIS A 173 15.82 -3.14 10.78
C HIS A 173 14.46 -3.60 10.28
N THR A 174 14.33 -3.78 8.97
CA THR A 174 13.08 -4.18 8.31
C THR A 174 13.41 -5.36 7.40
N THR A 175 12.63 -6.43 7.46
CA THR A 175 12.93 -7.67 6.76
C THR A 175 11.64 -8.33 6.27
N GLY A 176 11.75 -9.10 5.19
CA GLY A 176 10.65 -9.96 4.71
C GLY A 176 10.55 -11.30 5.46
N LEU A 177 11.41 -11.55 6.45
CA LEU A 177 11.35 -12.71 7.33
C LEU A 177 10.39 -12.46 8.49
N THR A 178 9.81 -13.53 9.06
CA THR A 178 9.15 -13.47 10.39
C THR A 178 10.12 -12.85 11.40
N HIS A 179 9.64 -11.91 12.20
CA HIS A 179 10.51 -11.08 13.03
C HIS A 179 9.88 -10.67 14.35
N ASP A 180 10.76 -10.40 15.33
CA ASP A 180 10.38 -9.90 16.64
C ASP A 180 9.98 -8.41 16.61
N GLU A 181 9.58 -7.85 17.76
CA GLU A 181 9.21 -6.44 17.89
C GLU A 181 10.31 -5.44 17.47
N ARG A 182 11.57 -5.91 17.37
CA ARG A 182 12.72 -5.10 16.94
C ARG A 182 12.93 -5.15 15.42
N GLY A 183 12.26 -6.07 14.73
CA GLY A 183 12.41 -6.35 13.31
C GLY A 183 13.48 -7.39 13.00
N TYR A 184 14.11 -8.02 14.00
CA TYR A 184 15.11 -9.07 13.74
C TYR A 184 14.42 -10.41 13.47
N PRO A 185 14.97 -11.24 12.58
CA PRO A 185 14.37 -12.53 12.26
C PRO A 185 14.14 -13.40 13.51
N ASP A 186 12.93 -13.90 13.65
CA ASP A 186 12.52 -14.89 14.64
C ASP A 186 12.04 -16.13 13.89
N MET A 187 12.68 -17.26 14.19
CA MET A 187 12.45 -18.55 13.51
C MET A 187 11.75 -19.55 14.43
N THR A 188 11.23 -19.08 15.57
CA THR A 188 10.39 -19.91 16.45
C THR A 188 9.03 -20.16 15.80
N ILE A 189 8.37 -21.26 16.17
CA ILE A 189 7.08 -21.64 15.56
C ILE A 189 5.95 -20.72 16.07
N GLU A 190 6.17 -20.13 17.23
CA GLU A 190 5.23 -19.24 17.92
C GLU A 190 5.32 -17.77 17.47
N ALA A 191 6.30 -17.43 16.62
CA ALA A 191 6.52 -16.09 16.08
C ALA A 191 5.63 -15.75 14.88
#